data_AF-A0A1V5I910-F1
#
_entry.id   AF-A0A1V5I910-F1
#
_cell.length_a   1.000
_cell.length_b   1.000
_cell.length_c   1.000
_cell.angle_alpha   90.00
_cell.angle_beta   90.00
_cell.angle_gamma   90.00
#
_symmetry.space_group_name_H-M   'P 1'
#
loop_
_entity.id
_entity.type
_entity.pdbx_description
1 polymer ?
#
loop_
_entity_poly.entity_id
_entity_poly.type
_entity_poly.pdbx_seq_one_letter_code
_entity_poly.pdbx_strand_id
1 'polypeptide(L)'
;MLNVGDLSAFQRFLRMCSGRAGQLVNFSALAAECGIVHNTAKAWLSILEAGSIVFLVRPYFRNFSKRLLKTPKLYFHDTGLLCHLLGIRSEEQLETHPLRGAVFENMIAVELLKTRLNEGREPELYFWRDRSGFEIDFLIEKTA
;
A
#
# COMPACT_ATOMS: atom_id res chain seq x y z
N MET A 1 19.25 -14.40 -1.83
CA MET A 1 18.60 -13.65 -0.73
C MET A 1 18.97 -12.17 -0.91
N LEU A 2 18.01 -11.26 -1.06
CA LEU A 2 18.29 -9.83 -1.12
C LEU A 2 18.79 -9.38 0.27
N ASN A 3 19.99 -8.80 0.34
CA ASN A 3 20.56 -8.36 1.61
C ASN A 3 20.06 -6.95 1.94
N VAL A 4 19.40 -6.80 3.10
CA VAL A 4 19.09 -5.48 3.65
C VAL A 4 20.36 -4.99 4.35
N GLY A 5 21.22 -4.31 3.59
CA GLY A 5 22.54 -3.89 4.08
C GLY A 5 22.48 -2.95 5.29
N ASP A 6 21.51 -2.03 5.32
CA ASP A 6 21.27 -1.09 6.43
C ASP A 6 19.86 -1.27 6.99
N LEU A 7 19.79 -1.93 8.15
CA LEU A 7 18.53 -2.20 8.86
C LEU A 7 17.84 -0.92 9.34
N SER A 8 18.60 0.09 9.77
CA SER A 8 18.04 1.34 10.27
C SER A 8 17.35 2.12 9.15
N ALA A 9 18.02 2.22 7.99
CA ALA A 9 17.44 2.83 6.80
C ALA A 9 16.20 2.06 6.29
N PHE A 10 16.21 0.73 6.37
CA PHE A 10 15.05 -0.09 6.02
C PHE A 10 13.87 0.10 6.97
N GLN A 11 14.11 0.16 8.28
CA GLN A 11 13.06 0.45 9.27
C GLN A 11 12.47 1.84 9.08
N ARG A 12 13.31 2.85 8.76
CA ARG A 12 12.85 4.18 8.38
C ARG A 12 11.99 4.11 7.12
N PHE A 13 12.43 3.40 6.09
CA PHE A 13 11.66 3.19 4.86
C PHE A 13 10.28 2.57 5.12
N LEU A 14 10.20 1.51 5.92
CA LEU A 14 8.94 0.88 6.32
C LEU A 14 8.01 1.87 7.04
N ARG A 15 8.55 2.73 7.91
CA ARG A 15 7.77 3.79 8.58
C ARG A 15 7.33 4.89 7.61
N MET A 16 8.17 5.26 6.63
CA MET A 16 7.78 6.22 5.59
C MET A 16 6.69 5.66 4.65
N CYS A 17 6.65 4.34 4.46
CA CYS A 17 5.56 3.65 3.78
C CYS A 17 4.24 3.74 4.54
N SER A 18 4.25 3.62 5.89
CA SER A 18 3.02 3.65 6.68
C SER A 18 2.28 4.99 6.59
N GLY A 19 3.02 6.10 6.53
CA GLY A 19 2.46 7.44 6.28
C GLY A 19 1.82 7.64 4.89
N ARG A 20 1.90 6.64 4.01
CA ARG A 20 1.42 6.67 2.62
C ARG A 20 0.42 5.57 2.31
N ALA A 21 -0.14 4.91 3.33
CA ALA A 21 -1.24 3.96 3.14
C ALA A 21 -2.40 4.65 2.39
N GLY A 22 -2.97 3.96 1.40
CA GLY A 22 -4.04 4.49 0.52
C GLY A 22 -3.56 5.47 -0.56
N GLN A 23 -2.25 5.79 -0.62
CA GLN A 23 -1.72 6.76 -1.58
C GLN A 23 -0.96 6.09 -2.72
N LEU A 24 -0.88 6.79 -3.86
CA LEU A 24 -0.04 6.40 -5.00
C LEU A 24 1.42 6.32 -4.58
N VAL A 25 2.09 5.22 -4.91
CA VAL A 25 3.50 5.03 -4.58
C VAL A 25 4.38 6.04 -5.32
N ASN A 26 5.07 6.88 -4.56
CA ASN A 26 6.11 7.77 -5.08
C ASN A 26 7.49 7.31 -4.60
N PHE A 27 8.15 6.47 -5.41
CA PHE A 27 9.48 5.95 -5.10
C PHE A 27 10.54 7.03 -4.96
N SER A 28 10.47 8.10 -5.75
CA SER A 28 11.44 9.20 -5.65
C SER A 28 11.35 9.92 -4.31
N ALA A 29 10.12 10.18 -3.84
CA ALA A 29 9.89 10.80 -2.53
C ALA A 29 10.34 9.89 -1.38
N LEU A 30 9.94 8.61 -1.41
CA LEU A 30 10.38 7.61 -0.43
C LEU A 30 11.90 7.46 -0.37
N ALA A 31 12.55 7.45 -1.54
CA ALA A 31 14.00 7.33 -1.64
C ALA A 31 14.71 8.55 -1.04
N ALA A 32 14.27 9.76 -1.41
CA ALA A 32 14.84 11.01 -0.92
C ALA A 32 14.73 11.14 0.61
N GLU A 33 13.54 10.88 1.18
CA GLU A 33 13.31 10.97 2.62
C GLU A 33 14.08 9.92 3.44
N CYS A 34 14.40 8.78 2.82
CA CYS A 34 15.16 7.72 3.48
C CYS A 34 16.68 7.84 3.25
N GLY A 35 17.14 8.76 2.40
CA GLY A 35 18.55 8.89 2.03
C GLY A 35 19.07 7.72 1.19
N ILE A 36 18.20 7.09 0.39
CA ILE A 36 18.52 5.93 -0.44
C ILE A 36 18.32 6.25 -1.92
N VAL A 37 18.85 5.42 -2.81
CA VAL A 37 18.61 5.55 -4.26
C VAL A 37 17.26 4.94 -4.66
N HIS A 38 16.65 5.47 -5.73
CA HIS A 38 15.34 5.05 -6.25
C HIS A 38 15.19 3.54 -6.47
N ASN A 39 16.25 2.89 -7.00
CA ASN A 39 16.23 1.45 -7.23
C ASN A 39 16.23 0.65 -5.92
N THR A 40 16.84 1.17 -4.85
CA THR A 40 16.78 0.57 -3.52
C THR A 40 15.36 0.68 -2.94
N ALA A 41 14.69 1.81 -3.09
CA ALA A 41 13.29 1.96 -2.66
C ALA A 41 12.36 0.95 -3.36
N LYS A 42 12.55 0.73 -4.68
CA LYS A 42 11.81 -0.31 -5.42
C LYS A 42 12.11 -1.72 -4.92
N ALA A 43 13.39 -2.04 -4.72
CA ALA A 43 13.80 -3.34 -4.23
C ALA A 43 13.24 -3.61 -2.82
N TRP A 44 13.29 -2.62 -1.93
CA TRP A 44 12.76 -2.74 -0.57
C TRP A 44 11.24 -2.86 -0.54
N LEU A 45 10.51 -2.10 -1.36
CA LEU A 45 9.06 -2.29 -1.47
C LEU A 45 8.70 -3.70 -1.98
N SER A 46 9.47 -4.21 -2.95
CA SER A 46 9.30 -5.58 -3.44
C SER A 46 9.58 -6.64 -2.37
N ILE A 47 10.55 -6.42 -1.49
CA ILE A 47 10.80 -7.29 -0.32
C ILE A 47 9.61 -7.23 0.64
N LEU A 48 9.08 -6.04 0.93
CA LEU A 48 7.91 -5.89 1.81
C LEU A 48 6.66 -6.56 1.23
N GLU A 49 6.47 -6.50 -0.09
CA GLU A 49 5.37 -7.16 -0.79
C GLU A 49 5.52 -8.69 -0.78
N ALA A 50 6.71 -9.19 -1.11
CA ALA A 50 7.01 -10.63 -1.06
C ALA A 50 6.92 -11.21 0.37
N GLY A 51 7.19 -10.39 1.39
CA GLY A 51 7.03 -10.74 2.79
C GLY A 51 5.62 -10.55 3.36
N SER A 52 4.63 -10.22 2.51
CA SER A 52 3.24 -9.94 2.93
C SER A 52 3.12 -8.90 4.05
N ILE A 53 4.00 -7.90 4.06
CA ILE A 53 3.90 -6.73 4.94
C ILE A 53 3.02 -5.67 4.28
N VAL A 54 3.23 -5.45 2.98
CA VAL A 54 2.45 -4.52 2.17
C VAL A 54 1.89 -5.22 0.93
N PHE A 55 0.85 -4.64 0.32
CA PHE A 55 0.37 -5.05 -0.99
C PHE A 55 0.00 -3.82 -1.82
N LEU A 56 -0.03 -3.99 -3.14
CA LEU A 56 -0.26 -2.91 -4.09
C LEU A 56 -1.59 -3.09 -4.84
N VAL A 57 -2.43 -2.05 -4.82
CA VAL A 57 -3.69 -2.02 -5.58
C VAL A 57 -3.48 -1.16 -6.82
N ARG A 58 -3.65 -1.77 -8.00
CA ARG A 58 -3.44 -1.11 -9.29
C ARG A 58 -4.70 -0.38 -9.75
N PRO A 59 -4.57 0.67 -10.57
CA PRO A 59 -5.74 1.30 -11.15
C PRO A 59 -6.40 0.38 -12.18
N TYR A 60 -7.73 0.42 -12.26
CA TYR A 60 -8.50 -0.30 -13.25
C TYR A 60 -8.27 0.29 -14.65
N PHE A 61 -7.83 -0.55 -15.57
CA PHE A 61 -7.75 -0.23 -17.00
C PHE A 61 -8.17 -1.45 -17.81
N ARG A 62 -9.00 -1.24 -18.85
CA ARG A 62 -9.38 -2.30 -19.81
C ARG A 62 -8.16 -2.92 -20.50
N ASN A 63 -7.14 -2.12 -20.82
CA ASN A 63 -5.91 -2.61 -21.40
C ASN A 63 -4.95 -3.07 -20.29
N PHE A 64 -4.65 -4.36 -20.27
CA PHE A 64 -3.77 -4.98 -19.27
C PHE A 64 -2.35 -4.38 -19.27
N SER A 65 -1.75 -4.16 -20.43
CA SER A 65 -0.40 -3.56 -20.52
C SER A 65 -0.38 -2.13 -19.95
N LYS A 66 -1.43 -1.34 -20.17
CA LYS A 66 -1.57 -0.01 -19.54
C LYS A 66 -1.79 -0.13 -18.04
N ARG A 67 -2.47 -1.16 -17.56
CA ARG A 67 -2.69 -1.46 -16.13
C ARG A 67 -1.36 -1.67 -15.40
N LEU A 68 -0.44 -2.43 -15.99
CA LEU A 68 0.86 -2.75 -15.39
C LEU A 68 1.80 -1.54 -15.26
N LEU A 69 1.69 -0.57 -16.18
CA LEU A 69 2.57 0.60 -16.23
C LEU A 69 2.16 1.74 -15.30
N LYS A 70 0.95 1.69 -14.74
CA LYS A 70 0.42 2.78 -13.91
C LYS A 70 0.75 2.57 -12.44
N THR A 71 1.00 3.68 -11.76
CA THR A 71 1.36 3.73 -10.35
C THR A 71 0.24 3.13 -9.50
N PRO A 72 0.52 2.12 -8.66
CA PRO A 72 -0.44 1.56 -7.73
C PRO A 72 -0.57 2.40 -6.45
N LYS A 73 -1.64 2.17 -5.70
CA LYS A 73 -1.78 2.56 -4.29
C LYS A 73 -1.10 1.54 -3.37
N LEU A 74 -0.56 2.00 -2.24
CA LEU A 74 0.10 1.18 -1.22
C LEU A 74 -0.83 0.87 -0.05
N TYR A 75 -0.88 -0.38 0.39
CA TYR A 75 -1.61 -0.81 1.58
C TYR A 75 -0.77 -1.79 2.42
N PHE A 76 -1.13 -1.96 3.69
CA PHE A 76 -0.52 -2.89 4.64
C PHE A 76 -1.44 -4.08 4.89
N HIS A 77 -0.88 -5.29 4.94
CA HIS A 77 -1.65 -6.51 5.22
C HIS A 77 -2.25 -6.54 6.63
N ASP A 78 -1.64 -5.82 7.57
CA ASP A 78 -2.07 -5.74 8.96
C ASP A 78 -2.31 -4.27 9.36
N THR A 79 -3.56 -3.94 9.66
CA THR A 79 -3.96 -2.59 10.08
C THR A 79 -3.41 -2.24 11.47
N GLY A 80 -3.23 -3.21 12.36
CA GLY A 80 -2.57 -3.03 13.65
C GLY A 80 -1.10 -2.68 13.49
N LEU A 81 -0.39 -3.32 12.55
CA LEU A 81 0.99 -2.95 12.19
C LEU A 81 1.05 -1.53 11.59
N LEU A 82 0.11 -1.18 10.72
CA LEU A 82 0.00 0.18 10.18
C LEU A 82 -0.17 1.20 11.32
N CYS A 83 -1.13 0.98 12.22
CA CYS A 83 -1.33 1.82 13.42
C CYS A 83 -0.05 1.89 14.26
N HIS A 84 0.62 0.74 14.46
CA HIS A 84 1.86 0.69 15.22
C HIS A 84 2.95 1.59 14.63
N LEU A 85 3.15 1.53 13.31
CA LEU A 85 4.14 2.32 12.57
C LEU A 85 3.77 3.81 12.49
N LEU A 86 2.48 4.13 12.50
CA LEU A 86 1.98 5.51 12.60
C LEU A 86 2.11 6.09 14.02
N GLY A 87 2.47 5.29 15.02
CA GLY A 87 2.56 5.73 16.40
C GLY A 87 1.21 5.78 17.13
N ILE A 88 0.15 5.22 16.54
CA ILE A 88 -1.16 5.08 17.16
C ILE A 88 -1.11 3.93 18.15
N ARG A 89 -1.49 4.18 19.41
CA ARG A 89 -1.39 3.24 20.54
C ARG A 89 -2.71 3.07 21.30
N SER A 90 -3.71 3.91 21.04
CA SER A 90 -5.05 3.80 21.63
C SER A 90 -6.12 4.25 20.64
N GLU A 91 -7.37 3.96 20.98
CA GLU A 91 -8.55 4.32 20.17
C GLU A 91 -8.73 5.85 20.11
N GLU A 92 -8.54 6.54 21.23
CA GLU A 92 -8.64 8.01 21.33
C GLU A 92 -7.60 8.72 20.45
N GLN A 93 -6.41 8.13 20.32
CA GLN A 93 -5.40 8.64 19.39
C GLN A 93 -5.84 8.47 17.94
N LEU A 94 -6.46 7.33 17.59
CA LEU A 94 -6.95 7.09 16.23
C LEU A 94 -8.07 8.08 15.86
N GLU A 95 -8.98 8.39 16.78
CA GLU A 95 -10.10 9.32 16.55
C GLU A 95 -9.63 10.69 16.08
N THR A 96 -8.51 11.18 16.61
CA THR A 96 -7.94 12.50 16.30
C THR A 96 -6.81 12.47 15.28
N HIS A 97 -6.31 11.27 14.92
CA HIS A 97 -5.17 11.13 14.03
C HIS A 97 -5.47 11.66 12.61
N PRO A 98 -4.58 12.45 12.00
CA PRO A 98 -4.80 13.01 10.65
C PRO A 98 -4.95 11.92 9.57
N LEU A 99 -4.35 10.74 9.79
CA LEU A 99 -4.42 9.59 8.88
C LEU A 99 -5.51 8.57 9.24
N ARG A 100 -6.47 8.89 10.12
CA ARG A 100 -7.56 7.96 10.49
C ARG A 100 -8.34 7.43 9.29
N GLY A 101 -8.55 8.28 8.27
CA GLY A 101 -9.21 7.89 7.02
C GLY A 101 -8.40 6.85 6.24
N ALA A 102 -7.09 7.04 6.14
CA ALA A 102 -6.20 6.09 5.48
C ALA A 102 -6.11 4.75 6.24
N VAL A 103 -6.15 4.79 7.58
CA VAL A 103 -6.21 3.57 8.41
C VAL A 103 -7.50 2.81 8.15
N PHE A 104 -8.64 3.50 8.10
CA PHE A 104 -9.94 2.89 7.80
C PHE A 104 -9.97 2.32 6.38
N GLU A 105 -9.51 3.07 5.38
CA GLU A 105 -9.39 2.60 3.99
C GLU A 105 -8.51 1.35 3.90
N ASN A 106 -7.39 1.31 4.63
CA ASN A 106 -6.52 0.14 4.69
C ASN A 106 -7.22 -1.08 5.30
N MET A 107 -7.98 -0.89 6.37
CA MET A 107 -8.79 -1.96 6.97
C MET A 107 -9.74 -2.57 5.95
N ILE A 108 -10.46 -1.73 5.19
CA ILE A 108 -11.35 -2.19 4.12
C ILE A 108 -10.56 -2.94 3.03
N ALA A 109 -9.43 -2.40 2.58
CA ALA A 109 -8.58 -3.04 1.57
C ALA A 109 -8.16 -4.46 1.98
N VAL A 110 -7.76 -4.62 3.24
CA VAL A 110 -7.33 -5.89 3.82
C VAL A 110 -8.49 -6.89 3.89
N GLU A 111 -9.67 -6.46 4.33
CA GLU A 111 -10.83 -7.35 4.41
C GLU A 111 -11.33 -7.78 3.02
N LEU A 112 -11.30 -6.89 2.03
CA LEU A 112 -11.59 -7.24 0.63
C LEU A 112 -10.56 -8.25 0.11
N LEU A 113 -9.27 -8.02 0.34
CA LEU A 113 -8.20 -8.93 -0.06
C LEU A 113 -8.39 -10.32 0.56
N LYS A 114 -8.58 -10.39 1.89
CA LYS A 114 -8.78 -11.65 2.62
C LYS A 114 -10.02 -12.40 2.13
N THR A 115 -11.12 -11.69 1.90
CA THR A 115 -12.36 -12.30 1.40
C THR A 115 -12.11 -13.06 0.11
N ARG A 116 -11.43 -12.45 -0.86
CA ARG A 116 -11.10 -13.07 -2.16
C ARG A 116 -10.19 -14.30 -1.97
N LEU A 117 -9.13 -14.15 -1.17
CA LEU A 117 -8.16 -15.22 -0.94
C LEU A 117 -8.77 -16.41 -0.21
N ASN A 118 -9.66 -16.17 0.75
CA ASN A 118 -10.38 -17.22 1.50
C ASN A 118 -11.33 -18.03 0.61
N GLU A 119 -11.78 -17.45 -0.51
CA GLU A 119 -12.58 -18.15 -1.52
C GLU A 119 -11.69 -18.86 -2.56
N GLY A 120 -10.36 -18.86 -2.40
CA GLY A 120 -9.41 -19.44 -3.35
C GLY A 120 -9.33 -18.66 -4.66
N ARG A 121 -9.68 -17.37 -4.65
CA ARG A 121 -9.71 -16.52 -5.83
C ARG A 121 -8.56 -15.52 -5.77
N GLU A 122 -8.07 -15.13 -6.95
CA GLU A 122 -7.13 -14.01 -7.08
C GLU A 122 -7.77 -12.71 -6.54
N PRO A 123 -7.01 -11.78 -5.94
CA PRO A 123 -7.59 -10.59 -5.35
C PRO A 123 -8.43 -9.76 -6.32
N GLU A 124 -7.95 -9.57 -7.55
CA GLU A 124 -8.61 -8.78 -8.61
C GLU A 124 -9.16 -7.43 -8.09
N LEU A 125 -8.42 -6.83 -7.16
CA LEU A 125 -8.74 -5.59 -6.48
C LEU A 125 -8.06 -4.42 -7.18
N TYR A 126 -8.85 -3.41 -7.55
CA TYR A 126 -8.40 -2.24 -8.29
C TYR A 126 -8.96 -0.95 -7.67
N PHE A 127 -8.38 0.19 -7.99
CA PHE A 127 -9.01 1.51 -7.76
C PHE A 127 -9.32 2.17 -9.10
N TRP A 128 -10.15 3.21 -9.13
CA TRP A 128 -10.35 4.00 -10.34
C TRP A 128 -10.36 5.48 -10.01
N ARG A 129 -9.73 6.29 -10.87
CA ARG A 129 -9.71 7.73 -10.75
C ARG A 129 -9.84 8.36 -12.14
N ASP A 130 -10.70 9.35 -12.27
CA ASP A 130 -10.81 10.14 -13.49
C ASP A 130 -9.82 11.31 -13.53
N ARG A 131 -9.90 12.14 -14.59
CA ARG A 131 -9.03 13.33 -14.73
C ARG A 131 -9.45 14.49 -13.84
N SER A 132 -10.71 14.54 -13.43
CA SER A 132 -11.28 15.54 -12.51
C SER A 132 -10.92 15.26 -11.05
N GLY A 133 -10.37 14.08 -10.74
CA GLY A 133 -10.00 13.66 -9.41
C GLY A 133 -11.10 12.91 -8.67
N PHE A 134 -12.21 12.57 -9.33
CA PHE A 134 -13.22 11.69 -8.76
C PHE A 134 -12.65 10.27 -8.69
N GLU A 135 -12.76 9.65 -7.51
CA GLU A 135 -12.11 8.39 -7.18
C GLU A 135 -13.12 7.37 -6.65
N ILE A 136 -12.94 6.13 -7.08
CA ILE A 136 -13.51 4.93 -6.48
C ILE A 136 -12.33 4.16 -5.89
N ASP A 137 -12.30 4.03 -4.56
CA ASP A 137 -11.15 3.43 -3.85
C ASP A 137 -10.96 1.96 -4.19
N PHE A 138 -12.05 1.21 -4.30
CA PHE A 138 -12.01 -0.23 -4.57
C PHE A 138 -13.05 -0.68 -5.60
N LEU A 139 -12.58 -1.50 -6.53
CA LEU A 139 -13.32 -2.19 -7.57
C LEU A 139 -12.86 -3.64 -7.58
N ILE A 140 -13.81 -4.57 -7.68
CA ILE A 140 -13.53 -5.99 -7.87
C ILE A 140 -14.01 -6.36 -9.26
N GLU A 141 -13.10 -6.86 -10.10
CA GLU A 141 -13.45 -7.39 -11.41
C GLU A 141 -14.17 -8.72 -11.21
N LYS A 142 -15.41 -8.84 -11.70
CA LYS A 142 -16.11 -10.13 -11.76
C LYS A 142 -15.69 -10.82 -13.04
N THR A 143 -14.78 -11.78 -12.93
CA THR A 143 -14.51 -12.71 -14.03
C THR A 143 -15.75 -13.60 -14.19
N ALA A 144 -16.41 -13.49 -15.34
CA ALA A 144 -17.58 -14.29 -15.73
C ALA A 144 -17.15 -15.67 -16.21
#